data_AF-A0A8S3FIL7-F1
#
_entry.id   AF-A0A8S3FIL7-F1
#
_cell.length_a   1.000
_cell.length_b   1.000
_cell.length_c   1.000
_cell.angle_alpha   90.00
_cell.angle_beta   90.00
_cell.angle_gamma   90.00
#
_symmetry.space_group_name_H-M   'P 1'
#
loop_
_entity.id
_entity.type
_entity.pdbx_description
1 polymer ?
#
loop_
_entity_poly.entity_id
_entity_poly.type
_entity_poly.pdbx_seq_one_letter_code
_entity_poly.pdbx_strand_id
1 'polypeptide(L)'
;NEWKLARTICLNKSDNPAPTTNQLRPISMLPVFSKVYEKLFLLRFNRWTTKMNILPDQQSGARPHQATTSRVNCLLEQITQSQRYNTFTPVIYIDFLQAFDKLWQQGLLLKLNKLDCPPAYLVWMVNYFTSRSLKIDYGGIESVTINVNWGAPQGSCLGPVMYVVCHYDLLQLFANPVNVHAYVDDIAIVYIPSIHLKCKHQIIQIEKEINSDMQNLLNYANDWHQPLNPNKTELVNYHKAVQSPKLDIYYADVKILQTNSFKYLGFNLDAKLSFRSMIDAQF
;
A
#
# COMPACT_ATOMS: atom_id res chain seq x y z
N ASN A 1 -30.51 5.89 11.52
CA ASN A 1 -29.24 5.80 10.74
C ASN A 1 -28.00 5.81 11.64
N GLU A 2 -28.13 5.39 12.90
CA GLU A 2 -27.08 5.56 13.94
C GLU A 2 -25.85 4.67 13.71
N TRP A 3 -26.02 3.52 13.05
CA TRP A 3 -24.93 2.57 12.80
C TRP A 3 -23.93 3.03 11.73
N LYS A 4 -24.27 4.13 11.04
CA LYS A 4 -23.50 4.70 9.92
C LYS A 4 -22.90 6.07 10.23
N LEU A 5 -23.11 6.58 11.44
CA LEU A 5 -22.48 7.79 11.93
C LEU A 5 -21.19 7.45 12.67
N ALA A 6 -20.04 7.92 12.18
CA ALA A 6 -18.75 7.76 12.83
C ALA A 6 -18.36 9.01 13.63
N ARG A 7 -17.72 8.83 14.79
CA ARG A 7 -16.99 9.92 15.47
C ARG A 7 -15.51 9.82 15.11
N THR A 8 -14.96 10.84 14.46
CA THR A 8 -13.58 10.84 13.96
C THR A 8 -12.72 11.71 14.83
N ILE A 9 -11.68 11.14 15.44
CA ILE A 9 -10.66 11.90 16.17
C ILE A 9 -9.42 12.06 15.30
N CYS A 10 -8.71 13.19 15.40
CA CYS A 10 -7.46 13.40 14.66
C CYS A 10 -6.26 13.15 15.57
N LEU A 11 -5.45 12.15 15.25
CA LEU A 11 -4.18 11.89 15.93
C LEU A 11 -3.03 12.57 15.22
N ASN A 12 -2.02 13.00 15.97
CA ASN A 12 -0.80 13.53 15.39
C ASN A 12 0.10 12.40 14.86
N LYS A 13 0.63 12.56 13.65
CA LYS A 13 1.59 11.61 13.05
C LYS A 13 3.02 11.82 13.55
N SER A 14 3.32 12.97 14.12
CA SER A 14 4.65 13.31 14.65
C SER A 14 4.55 13.94 16.03
N ASP A 15 5.68 14.10 16.71
CA ASP A 15 5.74 14.81 18.00
C ASP A 15 5.68 16.34 17.85
N ASN A 16 5.24 16.84 16.69
CA ASN A 16 5.12 18.29 16.46
C ASN A 16 3.93 18.84 17.28
N PRO A 17 4.13 19.76 18.24
CA PRO A 17 3.05 20.29 19.07
C PRO A 17 2.00 21.08 18.28
N ALA A 18 2.31 21.54 17.06
CA ALA A 18 1.38 22.25 16.17
C ALA A 18 1.33 21.56 14.79
N PRO A 19 0.64 20.40 14.68
CA PRO A 19 0.60 19.65 13.43
C PRO A 19 -0.21 20.38 12.37
N THR A 20 0.30 20.39 11.14
CA THR A 20 -0.49 20.76 9.96
C THR A 20 -1.54 19.69 9.68
N THR A 21 -2.56 20.01 8.88
CA THR A 21 -3.64 19.06 8.51
C THR A 21 -3.10 17.76 7.90
N ASN A 22 -2.04 17.82 7.09
CA ASN A 22 -1.40 16.65 6.48
C ASN A 22 -0.66 15.75 7.50
N GLN A 23 -0.27 16.33 8.63
CA GLN A 23 0.36 15.63 9.76
C GLN A 23 -0.67 15.04 10.73
N LEU A 24 -1.96 15.26 10.52
CA LEU A 24 -3.02 14.60 11.27
C LEU A 24 -3.43 13.30 10.59
N ARG A 25 -3.82 12.31 11.40
CA ARG A 25 -4.41 11.03 10.99
C ARG A 25 -5.81 10.92 11.59
N PRO A 26 -6.87 11.04 10.77
CA PRO A 26 -8.22 10.85 11.26
C PRO A 26 -8.46 9.37 11.62
N ILE A 27 -9.11 9.09 12.74
CA ILE A 27 -9.52 7.75 13.13
C ILE A 27 -11.01 7.77 13.41
N SER A 28 -11.76 7.09 12.53
CA SER A 28 -13.21 6.89 12.63
C SER A 28 -13.53 5.84 13.69
N MET A 29 -14.04 6.29 14.83
CA MET A 29 -14.70 5.45 15.81
C MET A 29 -16.10 5.09 15.32
N LEU A 30 -16.19 3.92 14.69
CA LEU A 30 -17.46 3.35 14.26
C LEU A 30 -18.32 2.90 15.46
N PRO A 31 -19.66 2.96 15.36
CA PRO A 31 -20.56 2.42 16.38
C PRO A 31 -20.27 0.95 16.67
N VAL A 32 -20.43 0.52 17.93
CA VAL A 32 -20.07 -0.83 18.39
C VAL A 32 -20.78 -1.91 17.55
N PHE A 33 -22.09 -1.78 17.34
CA PHE A 33 -22.85 -2.73 16.52
C PHE A 33 -22.39 -2.77 15.07
N SER A 34 -21.98 -1.63 14.50
CA SER A 34 -21.38 -1.54 13.17
C SER A 34 -20.09 -2.37 13.11
N LYS A 35 -19.19 -2.21 14.10
CA LYS A 35 -17.94 -2.97 14.20
C LYS A 35 -18.17 -4.48 14.37
N VAL A 36 -19.17 -4.87 15.17
CA VAL A 36 -19.53 -6.29 15.35
C VAL A 36 -19.99 -6.88 14.02
N TYR A 37 -20.87 -6.18 13.31
CA TYR A 37 -21.35 -6.65 12.01
C TYR A 37 -20.23 -6.71 10.98
N GLU A 38 -19.36 -5.69 10.90
CA GLU A 38 -18.18 -5.70 10.02
C GLU A 38 -17.34 -6.95 10.23
N LYS A 39 -17.07 -7.32 11.50
CA LYS A 39 -16.32 -8.54 11.81
C LYS A 39 -17.04 -9.81 11.34
N LEU A 40 -18.35 -9.93 11.57
CA LEU A 40 -19.14 -11.09 11.13
C LEU A 40 -19.17 -11.22 9.60
N PHE A 41 -19.37 -10.10 8.91
CA PHE A 41 -19.29 -10.04 7.46
C PHE A 41 -17.90 -10.45 6.98
N LEU A 42 -16.85 -9.84 7.55
CA LEU A 42 -15.47 -10.09 7.15
C LEU A 42 -15.08 -11.55 7.31
N LEU A 43 -15.51 -12.22 8.37
CA LEU A 43 -15.29 -13.65 8.57
C LEU A 43 -15.85 -14.49 7.41
N ARG A 44 -17.06 -14.18 6.92
CA ARG A 44 -17.70 -14.90 5.81
C ARG A 44 -17.09 -14.52 4.47
N PHE A 45 -16.80 -13.23 4.30
CA PHE A 45 -16.22 -12.69 3.09
C PHE A 45 -14.81 -13.26 2.86
N ASN A 46 -13.96 -13.32 3.89
CA ASN A 46 -12.62 -13.90 3.79
C ASN A 46 -12.65 -15.38 3.40
N ARG A 47 -13.63 -16.17 3.88
CA ARG A 47 -13.79 -17.56 3.43
C ARG A 47 -14.05 -17.64 1.93
N TRP A 48 -14.84 -16.73 1.40
CA TRP A 48 -15.10 -16.65 -0.03
C TRP A 48 -13.87 -16.19 -0.82
N THR A 49 -13.20 -15.11 -0.39
CA THR A 49 -12.01 -14.60 -1.10
C THR A 49 -10.87 -15.62 -1.13
N THR A 50 -10.67 -16.37 -0.03
CA THR A 50 -9.69 -17.48 0.02
C THR A 50 -10.11 -18.63 -0.88
N LYS A 51 -11.39 -19.04 -0.86
CA LYS A 51 -11.89 -20.13 -1.73
C LYS A 51 -11.71 -19.83 -3.21
N MET A 52 -11.90 -18.56 -3.61
CA MET A 52 -11.78 -18.11 -5.00
C MET A 52 -10.35 -17.69 -5.39
N ASN A 53 -9.38 -17.78 -4.47
CA ASN A 53 -7.99 -17.36 -4.66
C ASN A 53 -7.84 -15.94 -5.26
N ILE A 54 -8.63 -14.99 -4.75
CA ILE A 54 -8.72 -13.64 -5.34
C ILE A 54 -7.43 -12.86 -5.17
N LEU A 55 -6.78 -13.01 -4.01
CA LEU A 55 -5.63 -12.19 -3.67
C LEU A 55 -4.34 -12.84 -4.22
N PRO A 56 -3.42 -12.06 -4.83
CA PRO A 56 -2.12 -12.55 -5.31
C PRO A 56 -1.12 -12.76 -4.17
N ASP A 57 -0.32 -13.82 -4.19
CA ASP A 57 0.60 -14.22 -3.09
C ASP A 57 1.59 -13.14 -2.64
N GLN A 58 1.85 -12.18 -3.51
CA GLN A 58 2.63 -10.97 -3.26
C GLN A 58 2.02 -10.05 -2.20
N GLN A 59 0.69 -10.11 -2.00
CA GLN A 59 -0.05 -9.31 -1.03
C GLN A 59 -0.18 -10.05 0.30
N SER A 60 0.60 -9.65 1.31
CA SER A 60 0.50 -10.19 2.67
C SER A 60 -0.45 -9.42 3.58
N GLY A 61 -0.68 -8.16 3.29
CA GLY A 61 -1.53 -7.31 4.11
C GLY A 61 -3.00 -7.76 4.04
N ALA A 62 -3.70 -7.55 5.15
CA ALA A 62 -5.12 -7.88 5.30
C ALA A 62 -5.46 -9.37 5.04
N ARG A 63 -4.47 -10.27 5.10
CA ARG A 63 -4.66 -11.72 5.06
C ARG A 63 -4.51 -12.35 6.45
N PRO A 64 -5.30 -13.40 6.76
CA PRO A 64 -5.03 -14.22 7.94
C PRO A 64 -3.63 -14.83 7.89
N HIS A 65 -2.98 -14.91 9.06
CA HIS A 65 -1.68 -15.58 9.26
C HIS A 65 -0.49 -15.00 8.47
N GLN A 66 -0.60 -13.76 7.99
CA GLN A 66 0.51 -13.04 7.34
C GLN A 66 0.94 -11.88 8.23
N ALA A 67 2.24 -11.79 8.51
CA ALA A 67 2.83 -10.74 9.32
C ALA A 67 3.69 -9.81 8.45
N THR A 68 3.87 -8.57 8.92
CA THR A 68 4.78 -7.60 8.28
C THR A 68 6.20 -8.17 8.17
N THR A 69 6.67 -8.84 9.24
CA THR A 69 7.99 -9.48 9.29
C THR A 69 8.20 -10.51 8.18
N SER A 70 7.20 -11.34 7.88
CA SER A 70 7.29 -12.33 6.81
C SER A 70 7.50 -11.65 5.46
N ARG A 71 6.78 -10.56 5.19
CA ARG A 71 6.91 -9.82 3.92
C ARG A 71 8.26 -9.11 3.81
N VAL A 72 8.74 -8.50 4.88
CA VAL A 72 10.09 -7.89 4.92
C VAL A 72 11.17 -8.94 4.73
N ASN A 73 11.03 -10.13 5.32
CA ASN A 73 11.99 -11.23 5.14
C ASN A 73 12.05 -11.70 3.68
N CYS A 74 10.90 -11.87 3.02
CA CYS A 74 10.88 -12.24 1.59
C CYS A 74 11.57 -11.18 0.72
N LEU A 75 11.34 -9.89 0.99
CA LEU A 75 12.01 -8.80 0.30
C LEU A 75 13.53 -8.85 0.51
N LEU A 76 13.98 -8.98 1.76
CA LEU A 76 15.40 -9.04 2.13
C LEU A 76 16.10 -10.26 1.53
N GLU A 77 15.44 -11.42 1.53
CA GLU A 77 15.96 -12.63 0.93
C GLU A 77 16.20 -12.41 -0.57
N GLN A 78 15.23 -11.86 -1.29
CA GLN A 78 15.35 -11.60 -2.71
C GLN A 78 16.49 -10.61 -3.03
N ILE A 79 16.59 -9.53 -2.26
CA ILE A 79 17.70 -8.55 -2.40
C ILE A 79 19.04 -9.25 -2.17
N THR A 80 19.15 -10.01 -1.08
CA THR A 80 20.39 -10.69 -0.69
C THR A 80 20.81 -11.74 -1.74
N GLN A 81 19.85 -12.47 -2.30
CA GLN A 81 20.09 -13.43 -3.38
C GLN A 81 20.64 -12.72 -4.64
N SER A 82 20.03 -11.61 -5.06
CA SER A 82 20.53 -10.82 -6.20
C SER A 82 21.95 -10.31 -5.96
N GLN A 83 22.25 -9.83 -4.76
CA GLN A 83 23.59 -9.35 -4.40
C GLN A 83 24.68 -10.44 -4.36
N ARG A 84 24.35 -11.73 -4.39
CA ARG A 84 25.35 -12.81 -4.54
C ARG A 84 26.03 -12.76 -5.91
N TYR A 85 25.37 -12.20 -6.91
CA TYR A 85 25.89 -12.04 -8.27
C TYR A 85 26.64 -10.72 -8.47
N ASN A 86 26.99 -10.00 -7.40
CA ASN A 86 27.68 -8.71 -7.42
C ASN A 86 26.97 -7.63 -8.26
N THR A 87 25.66 -7.76 -8.47
CA THR A 87 24.83 -6.74 -9.10
C THR A 87 24.27 -5.78 -8.06
N PHE A 88 23.96 -4.56 -8.49
CA PHE A 88 23.08 -3.67 -7.72
C PHE A 88 21.63 -4.17 -7.87
N THR A 89 20.80 -3.89 -6.88
CA THR A 89 19.41 -4.35 -6.83
C THR A 89 18.51 -3.16 -6.49
N PRO A 90 17.96 -2.50 -7.51
CA PRO A 90 17.01 -1.40 -7.33
C PRO A 90 15.71 -1.88 -6.72
N VAL A 91 15.21 -1.16 -5.73
CA VAL A 91 13.89 -1.38 -5.15
C VAL A 91 13.13 -0.08 -5.11
N ILE A 92 11.93 -0.07 -5.69
CA ILE A 92 11.01 1.07 -5.61
C ILE A 92 9.99 0.81 -4.53
N TYR A 93 9.86 1.78 -3.62
CA TYR A 93 8.82 1.83 -2.60
C TYR A 93 7.75 2.81 -3.05
N ILE A 94 6.53 2.31 -3.23
CA ILE A 94 5.37 3.08 -3.67
C ILE A 94 4.59 3.57 -2.46
N ASP A 95 4.27 4.87 -2.44
CA ASP A 95 3.39 5.49 -1.44
C ASP A 95 2.13 6.02 -2.15
N PHE A 96 0.96 5.48 -1.80
CA PHE A 96 -0.32 5.97 -2.31
C PHE A 96 -0.84 7.16 -1.47
N LEU A 97 -1.40 8.17 -2.12
CA LEU A 97 -2.03 9.29 -1.42
C LEU A 97 -3.35 8.85 -0.78
N GLN A 98 -3.37 8.79 0.55
CA GLN A 98 -4.60 8.56 1.34
C GLN A 98 -5.38 7.33 0.84
N ALA A 99 -4.70 6.17 0.77
CA ALA A 99 -5.19 4.95 0.14
C ALA A 99 -6.65 4.60 0.49
N PHE A 100 -6.98 4.52 1.78
CA PHE A 100 -8.33 4.15 2.19
C PHE A 100 -9.37 5.24 1.95
N ASP A 101 -8.99 6.52 2.10
CA ASP A 101 -9.90 7.65 1.91
C ASP A 101 -10.28 7.82 0.43
N LYS A 102 -9.41 7.36 -0.48
CA LYS A 102 -9.61 7.42 -1.95
C LYS A 102 -10.20 6.15 -2.56
N LEU A 103 -10.50 5.13 -1.75
CA LEU A 103 -11.10 3.88 -2.25
C LEU A 103 -12.37 4.19 -3.07
N TRP A 104 -12.31 3.88 -4.37
CA TRP A 104 -13.43 4.09 -5.29
C TRP A 104 -14.47 2.98 -5.15
N GLN A 105 -15.55 3.29 -4.44
CA GLN A 105 -16.57 2.32 -4.04
C GLN A 105 -17.27 1.66 -5.24
N GLN A 106 -17.59 2.43 -6.29
CA GLN A 106 -18.21 1.90 -7.50
C GLN A 106 -17.23 0.99 -8.26
N GLY A 107 -15.95 1.34 -8.31
CA GLY A 107 -14.90 0.50 -8.88
C GLY A 107 -14.75 -0.83 -8.15
N LEU A 108 -14.77 -0.81 -6.81
CA LEU A 108 -14.79 -2.02 -5.99
C LEU A 108 -15.99 -2.92 -6.32
N LEU A 109 -17.21 -2.35 -6.38
CA LEU A 109 -18.42 -3.11 -6.71
C LEU A 109 -18.36 -3.71 -8.12
N LEU A 110 -17.84 -2.96 -9.09
CA LEU A 110 -17.61 -3.45 -10.45
C LEU A 110 -16.65 -4.65 -10.45
N LYS A 111 -15.52 -4.57 -9.74
CA LYS A 111 -14.54 -5.66 -9.64
C LYS A 111 -15.11 -6.88 -8.94
N LEU A 112 -15.83 -6.69 -7.83
CA LEU A 112 -16.49 -7.79 -7.14
C LEU A 112 -17.51 -8.49 -8.02
N ASN A 113 -18.27 -7.74 -8.81
CA ASN A 113 -19.20 -8.33 -9.78
C ASN A 113 -18.47 -9.14 -10.85
N LYS A 114 -17.33 -8.65 -11.35
CA LYS A 114 -16.46 -9.40 -12.30
C LYS A 114 -15.85 -10.67 -11.69
N LEU A 115 -15.70 -10.73 -10.37
CA LEU A 115 -15.19 -11.88 -9.62
C LEU A 115 -16.30 -12.87 -9.22
N ASP A 116 -17.50 -12.75 -9.79
CA ASP A 116 -18.68 -13.56 -9.45
C ASP A 116 -19.00 -13.54 -7.94
N CYS A 117 -18.85 -12.36 -7.32
CA CYS A 117 -19.18 -12.17 -5.91
C CYS A 117 -20.66 -12.47 -5.65
N PRO A 118 -20.98 -13.27 -4.61
CA PRO A 118 -22.36 -13.57 -4.25
C PRO A 118 -23.21 -12.30 -4.13
N PRO A 119 -24.41 -12.26 -4.74
CA PRO A 119 -25.26 -11.06 -4.74
C PRO A 119 -25.56 -10.51 -3.35
N ALA A 120 -25.70 -11.38 -2.34
CA ALA A 120 -25.90 -10.98 -0.95
C ALA A 120 -24.75 -10.13 -0.39
N TYR A 121 -23.50 -10.40 -0.78
CA TYR A 121 -22.35 -9.61 -0.37
C TYR A 121 -22.34 -8.24 -1.08
N LEU A 122 -22.65 -8.22 -2.38
CA LEU A 122 -22.75 -6.97 -3.14
C LEU A 122 -23.82 -6.04 -2.57
N VAL A 123 -25.04 -6.56 -2.32
CA VAL A 123 -26.15 -5.80 -1.70
C VAL A 123 -25.73 -5.23 -0.35
N TRP A 124 -25.06 -6.04 0.47
CA TRP A 124 -24.59 -5.59 1.76
C TRP A 124 -23.51 -4.50 1.64
N MET A 125 -22.55 -4.64 0.72
CA MET A 125 -21.51 -3.63 0.51
C MET A 125 -22.08 -2.31 0.00
N VAL A 126 -23.05 -2.35 -0.93
CA VAL A 126 -23.79 -1.16 -1.35
C VAL A 126 -24.41 -0.47 -0.13
N ASN A 127 -25.08 -1.24 0.75
CA ASN A 127 -25.64 -0.66 1.97
C ASN A 127 -24.56 -0.11 2.91
N TYR A 128 -23.44 -0.81 3.06
CA TYR A 128 -22.35 -0.44 3.95
C TYR A 128 -21.74 0.94 3.61
N PHE A 129 -21.53 1.20 2.32
CA PHE A 129 -20.95 2.45 1.82
C PHE A 129 -21.97 3.59 1.67
N THR A 130 -23.25 3.28 1.49
CA THR A 130 -24.29 4.29 1.23
C THR A 130 -24.78 4.99 2.50
N SER A 131 -24.98 6.31 2.41
CA SER A 131 -25.53 7.18 3.47
C SER A 131 -24.72 7.13 4.77
N ARG A 132 -23.39 7.11 4.64
CA ARG A 132 -22.48 7.26 5.78
C ARG A 132 -22.26 8.72 6.11
N SER A 133 -22.04 8.98 7.38
CA SER A 133 -21.67 10.30 7.85
C SER A 133 -20.65 10.21 8.97
N LEU A 134 -19.92 11.29 9.19
CA LEU A 134 -18.99 11.43 10.30
C LEU A 134 -19.13 12.78 10.97
N LYS A 135 -18.66 12.86 12.21
CA LYS A 135 -18.35 14.11 12.91
C LYS A 135 -16.88 14.10 13.30
N ILE A 136 -16.20 15.20 13.08
CA ILE A 136 -14.81 15.36 13.51
C ILE A 136 -14.82 15.92 14.93
N ASP A 137 -14.08 15.28 15.82
CA ASP A 137 -13.80 15.75 17.17
C ASP A 137 -12.33 16.13 17.27
N TYR A 138 -12.09 17.41 17.54
CA TYR A 138 -10.76 17.94 17.77
C TYR A 138 -10.73 18.70 19.10
N GLY A 139 -10.01 18.16 20.08
CA GLY A 139 -9.90 18.78 21.40
C GLY A 139 -11.23 18.87 22.16
N GLY A 140 -12.18 17.96 21.90
CA GLY A 140 -13.51 17.96 22.55
C GLY A 140 -14.55 18.82 21.85
N ILE A 141 -14.19 19.50 20.76
CA ILE A 141 -15.12 20.27 19.93
C ILE A 141 -15.53 19.42 18.73
N GLU A 142 -16.83 19.19 18.60
CA GLU A 142 -17.41 18.46 17.46
C GLU A 142 -17.73 19.38 16.28
N SER A 143 -17.46 18.89 15.07
CA SER A 143 -17.93 19.51 13.83
C SER A 143 -19.43 19.27 13.60
N VAL A 144 -19.97 19.97 12.61
CA VAL A 144 -21.22 19.56 11.96
C VAL A 144 -21.09 18.14 11.38
N THR A 145 -22.22 17.47 11.18
CA THR A 145 -22.25 16.16 10.52
C THR A 145 -21.86 16.30 9.04
N ILE A 146 -20.86 15.53 8.62
CA ILE A 146 -20.33 15.51 7.25
C ILE A 146 -20.75 14.21 6.59
N ASN A 147 -21.34 14.29 5.40
CA ASN A 147 -21.65 13.10 4.60
C ASN A 147 -20.40 12.58 3.89
N VAL A 148 -20.21 11.26 3.93
CA VAL A 148 -19.03 10.59 3.35
C VAL A 148 -19.49 9.79 2.14
N ASN A 149 -19.00 10.19 0.97
CA ASN A 149 -19.40 9.60 -0.31
C ASN A 149 -18.31 8.72 -0.94
N TRP A 150 -17.10 8.72 -0.38
CA TRP A 150 -15.92 8.05 -0.92
C TRP A 150 -15.09 7.44 0.21
N GLY A 151 -14.27 6.45 -0.13
CA GLY A 151 -13.34 5.84 0.80
C GLY A 151 -13.96 4.82 1.76
N ALA A 152 -13.09 4.22 2.56
CA ALA A 152 -13.44 3.38 3.68
C ALA A 152 -13.05 4.08 5.01
N PRO A 153 -13.85 3.97 6.08
CA PRO A 153 -13.55 4.62 7.35
C PRO A 153 -12.21 4.13 7.93
N GLN A 154 -11.30 5.07 8.24
CA GLN A 154 -10.03 4.74 8.89
C GLN A 154 -10.27 4.24 10.32
N GLY A 155 -10.08 2.94 10.56
CA GLY A 155 -10.47 2.26 11.81
C GLY A 155 -11.56 1.21 11.64
N SER A 156 -12.12 1.08 10.44
CA SER A 156 -12.89 -0.10 10.03
C SER A 156 -11.95 -1.30 9.91
N CYS A 157 -12.39 -2.47 10.39
CA CYS A 157 -11.67 -3.72 10.10
C CYS A 157 -11.87 -4.19 8.66
N LEU A 158 -12.88 -3.66 7.98
CA LEU A 158 -13.22 -4.01 6.61
C LEU A 158 -12.40 -3.21 5.59
N GLY A 159 -12.08 -1.95 5.90
CA GLY A 159 -11.36 -1.03 5.00
C GLY A 159 -10.12 -1.62 4.34
N PRO A 160 -9.15 -2.18 5.09
CA PRO A 160 -7.95 -2.79 4.52
C PRO A 160 -8.26 -3.94 3.56
N VAL A 161 -9.24 -4.79 3.88
CA VAL A 161 -9.62 -5.93 3.02
C VAL A 161 -10.30 -5.45 1.75
N MET A 162 -11.16 -4.44 1.84
CA MET A 162 -11.82 -3.88 0.66
C MET A 162 -10.84 -3.16 -0.26
N TYR A 163 -9.84 -2.48 0.31
CA TYR A 163 -8.76 -1.90 -0.47
C TYR A 163 -7.98 -2.99 -1.22
N VAL A 164 -7.53 -4.02 -0.51
CA VAL A 164 -6.79 -5.13 -1.11
C VAL A 164 -7.59 -5.86 -2.19
N VAL A 165 -8.89 -6.08 -1.99
CA VAL A 165 -9.76 -6.70 -2.99
C VAL A 165 -10.06 -5.75 -4.16
N CYS A 166 -10.19 -4.45 -3.93
CA CYS A 166 -10.34 -3.47 -5.01
C CYS A 166 -9.11 -3.42 -5.91
N HIS A 167 -7.92 -3.69 -5.37
CA HIS A 167 -6.65 -3.61 -6.09
C HIS A 167 -5.98 -4.99 -6.24
N TYR A 168 -6.77 -6.07 -6.31
CA TYR A 168 -6.24 -7.44 -6.41
C TYR A 168 -5.41 -7.70 -7.68
N ASP A 169 -5.73 -6.99 -8.77
CA ASP A 169 -5.12 -7.07 -10.09
C ASP A 169 -3.92 -6.11 -10.25
N LEU A 170 -3.75 -5.13 -9.36
CA LEU A 170 -2.68 -4.13 -9.42
C LEU A 170 -1.29 -4.77 -9.54
N LEU A 171 -1.03 -5.83 -8.76
CA LEU A 171 0.31 -6.43 -8.70
C LEU A 171 0.67 -7.21 -9.97
N GLN A 172 -0.33 -7.53 -10.81
CA GLN A 172 -0.13 -8.24 -12.09
C GLN A 172 0.22 -7.31 -13.25
N LEU A 173 0.21 -5.98 -13.03
CA LEU A 173 0.57 -4.98 -14.05
C LEU A 173 2.07 -4.87 -14.27
N PHE A 174 2.86 -5.26 -13.27
CA PHE A 174 4.31 -5.17 -13.30
C PHE A 174 4.88 -6.27 -14.19
N ALA A 175 5.97 -5.98 -14.89
CA ALA A 175 6.61 -6.94 -15.80
C ALA A 175 6.98 -8.26 -15.09
N ASN A 176 7.36 -8.18 -13.81
CA ASN A 176 7.76 -9.30 -12.98
C ASN A 176 6.97 -9.32 -11.66
N PRO A 177 5.70 -9.79 -11.65
CA PRO A 177 4.85 -9.77 -10.45
C PRO A 177 5.46 -10.52 -9.26
N VAL A 178 6.26 -11.56 -9.51
CA VAL A 178 6.96 -12.34 -8.46
C VAL A 178 7.93 -11.51 -7.62
N ASN A 179 8.36 -10.35 -8.13
CA ASN A 179 9.27 -9.45 -7.42
C ASN A 179 8.56 -8.37 -6.60
N VAL A 180 7.23 -8.42 -6.56
CA VAL A 180 6.42 -7.43 -5.85
C VAL A 180 6.13 -7.91 -4.43
N HIS A 181 6.36 -7.02 -3.47
CA HIS A 181 6.16 -7.25 -2.05
C HIS A 181 5.16 -6.22 -1.55
N ALA A 182 3.91 -6.64 -1.35
CA ALA A 182 2.83 -5.76 -0.94
C ALA A 182 2.33 -6.10 0.47
N TYR A 183 2.02 -5.05 1.22
CA TYR A 183 1.30 -5.13 2.49
C TYR A 183 0.24 -4.04 2.54
N VAL A 184 -0.98 -4.40 2.14
CA VAL A 184 -2.09 -3.48 1.90
C VAL A 184 -1.69 -2.45 0.83
N ASP A 185 -1.48 -1.19 1.21
CA ASP A 185 -1.09 -0.09 0.34
C ASP A 185 0.43 0.12 0.22
N ASP A 186 1.23 -0.46 1.14
CA ASP A 186 2.69 -0.38 1.08
C ASP A 186 3.23 -1.41 0.07
N ILE A 187 3.82 -0.95 -1.04
CA ILE A 187 4.36 -1.82 -2.10
C ILE A 187 5.85 -1.57 -2.29
N ALA A 188 6.64 -2.63 -2.28
CA ALA A 188 8.05 -2.64 -2.66
C ALA A 188 8.25 -3.54 -3.89
N ILE A 189 8.98 -3.08 -4.89
CA ILE A 189 9.21 -3.83 -6.15
C ILE A 189 10.69 -3.99 -6.38
N VAL A 190 11.16 -5.23 -6.50
CA VAL A 190 12.56 -5.56 -6.75
C VAL A 190 12.84 -5.68 -8.24
N TYR A 191 13.83 -4.96 -8.73
CA TYR A 191 14.32 -5.08 -10.11
C TYR A 191 15.69 -5.75 -10.11
N ILE A 192 15.86 -6.78 -10.94
CA ILE A 192 17.08 -7.60 -10.98
C ILE A 192 17.76 -7.41 -12.34
N PRO A 193 18.93 -6.75 -12.39
CA PRO A 193 19.66 -6.58 -13.64
C PRO A 193 20.14 -7.91 -14.21
N SER A 194 20.19 -8.03 -15.54
CA SER A 194 20.75 -9.21 -16.19
C SER A 194 22.24 -9.35 -15.90
N ILE A 195 22.64 -10.48 -15.33
CA ILE A 195 24.05 -10.79 -15.00
C ILE A 195 24.94 -10.94 -16.25
N HIS A 196 24.34 -11.10 -17.43
CA HIS A 196 25.06 -11.24 -18.69
C HIS A 196 25.41 -9.90 -19.34
N LEU A 197 24.86 -8.80 -18.82
CA LEU A 197 25.12 -7.45 -19.35
C LEU A 197 26.23 -6.76 -18.58
N LYS A 198 26.99 -5.91 -19.28
CA LYS A 198 27.90 -4.95 -18.65
C LYS A 198 27.08 -3.92 -17.85
N CYS A 199 27.67 -3.36 -16.79
CA CYS A 199 27.00 -2.40 -15.89
C CYS A 199 26.25 -1.27 -16.62
N LYS A 200 26.83 -0.68 -17.67
CA LYS A 200 26.16 0.38 -18.44
C LYS A 200 24.84 -0.09 -19.09
N HIS A 201 24.82 -1.30 -19.63
CA HIS A 201 23.62 -1.87 -20.24
C HIS A 201 22.62 -2.38 -19.20
N GLN A 202 23.09 -2.82 -18.03
CA GLN A 202 22.23 -3.14 -16.88
C GLN A 202 21.43 -1.92 -16.43
N ILE A 203 22.07 -0.73 -16.35
CA ILE A 203 21.40 0.53 -16.00
C ILE A 203 20.30 0.84 -17.01
N ILE A 204 20.62 0.85 -18.31
CA ILE A 204 19.65 1.16 -19.37
C ILE A 204 18.48 0.17 -19.38
N GLN A 205 18.77 -1.13 -19.19
CA GLN A 205 17.73 -2.16 -19.11
C GLN A 205 16.76 -1.85 -17.97
N ILE A 206 17.30 -1.61 -16.77
CA ILE A 206 16.49 -1.44 -15.57
C ILE A 206 15.73 -0.12 -15.58
N GLU A 207 16.33 0.96 -16.05
CA GLU A 207 15.61 2.24 -16.25
C GLU A 207 14.43 2.08 -17.19
N LYS A 208 14.60 1.33 -18.29
CA LYS A 208 13.51 1.07 -19.24
C LYS A 208 12.39 0.25 -18.60
N GLU A 209 12.74 -0.82 -17.90
CA GLU A 209 11.78 -1.71 -17.22
C GLU A 209 11.00 -0.95 -16.17
N ILE A 210 11.70 -0.26 -15.27
CA ILE A 210 11.10 0.55 -14.21
C ILE A 210 10.18 1.61 -14.80
N ASN A 211 10.64 2.42 -15.75
CA ASN A 211 9.82 3.52 -16.28
C ASN A 211 8.58 3.00 -17.02
N SER A 212 8.67 1.83 -17.68
CA SER A 212 7.51 1.16 -18.25
C SER A 212 6.49 0.76 -17.18
N ASP A 213 6.95 0.16 -16.08
CA ASP A 213 6.11 -0.23 -14.95
C ASP A 213 5.49 0.98 -14.23
N MET A 214 6.24 2.08 -14.07
CA MET A 214 5.72 3.33 -13.52
C MET A 214 4.65 3.96 -14.42
N GLN A 215 4.76 3.81 -15.75
CA GLN A 215 3.73 4.26 -16.68
C GLN A 215 2.46 3.41 -16.59
N ASN A 216 2.60 2.08 -16.50
CA ASN A 216 1.46 1.18 -16.27
C ASN A 216 0.74 1.52 -14.96
N LEU A 217 1.52 1.79 -13.92
CA LEU A 217 1.00 2.20 -12.61
C LEU A 217 0.29 3.56 -12.67
N LEU A 218 0.80 4.53 -13.42
CA LEU A 218 0.14 5.83 -13.64
C LEU A 218 -1.22 5.65 -14.32
N ASN A 219 -1.28 4.85 -15.39
CA ASN A 219 -2.54 4.57 -16.08
C ASN A 219 -3.56 3.93 -15.12
N TYR A 220 -3.13 2.91 -14.38
CA TYR A 220 -3.98 2.26 -13.38
C TYR A 220 -4.42 3.22 -12.26
N ALA A 221 -3.52 4.07 -11.76
CA ALA A 221 -3.83 5.06 -10.74
C ALA A 221 -4.90 6.06 -11.22
N ASN A 222 -4.86 6.44 -12.50
CA ASN A 222 -5.87 7.31 -13.11
C ASN A 222 -7.22 6.60 -13.26
N ASP A 223 -7.22 5.36 -13.78
CA ASP A 223 -8.43 4.57 -14.03
C ASP A 223 -9.16 4.19 -12.74
N TRP A 224 -8.42 3.93 -11.66
CA TRP A 224 -8.94 3.49 -10.36
C TRP A 224 -8.94 4.58 -9.28
N HIS A 225 -8.67 5.84 -9.67
CA HIS A 225 -8.66 7.01 -8.79
C HIS A 225 -7.74 6.88 -7.57
N GLN A 226 -6.59 6.22 -7.75
CA GLN A 226 -5.66 5.87 -6.68
C GLN A 226 -4.28 6.50 -6.92
N PRO A 227 -4.15 7.84 -6.82
CA PRO A 227 -2.91 8.54 -7.15
C PRO A 227 -1.79 8.24 -6.13
N LEU A 228 -0.57 8.17 -6.64
CA LEU A 228 0.65 8.06 -5.84
C LEU A 228 1.08 9.42 -5.29
N ASN A 229 1.96 9.37 -4.29
CA ASN A 229 2.70 10.49 -3.77
C ASN A 229 4.14 10.45 -4.33
N PRO A 230 4.47 11.23 -5.37
CA PRO A 230 5.79 11.17 -6.00
C PRO A 230 6.93 11.54 -5.04
N ASN A 231 6.65 12.38 -4.03
CA ASN A 231 7.65 12.85 -3.07
C ASN A 231 7.95 11.83 -1.96
N LYS A 232 7.10 10.83 -1.77
CA LYS A 232 7.31 9.73 -0.81
C LYS A 232 7.55 8.38 -1.48
N THR A 233 7.32 8.31 -2.78
CA THR A 233 7.74 7.20 -3.61
C THR A 233 9.23 7.34 -3.82
N GLU A 234 10.00 6.35 -3.39
CA GLU A 234 11.46 6.44 -3.35
C GLU A 234 12.09 5.19 -3.95
N LEU A 235 13.28 5.38 -4.50
CA LEU A 235 14.13 4.31 -5.03
C LEU A 235 15.32 4.09 -4.09
N VAL A 236 15.53 2.86 -3.64
CA VAL A 236 16.77 2.46 -2.96
C VAL A 236 17.52 1.46 -3.82
N ASN A 237 18.76 1.79 -4.15
CA ASN A 237 19.65 0.85 -4.83
C ASN A 237 20.46 0.08 -3.80
N TYR A 238 20.11 -1.19 -3.58
CA TYR A 238 20.87 -2.07 -2.70
C TYR A 238 22.11 -2.58 -3.41
N HIS A 239 23.30 -2.41 -2.82
CA HIS A 239 24.55 -2.75 -3.51
C HIS A 239 25.72 -2.97 -2.54
N LYS A 240 26.66 -3.84 -2.93
CA LYS A 240 27.91 -4.04 -2.17
C LYS A 240 29.04 -3.10 -2.60
N ALA A 241 29.01 -2.59 -3.83
CA ALA A 241 30.06 -1.73 -4.41
C ALA A 241 30.24 -0.39 -3.65
N VAL A 242 31.39 0.26 -3.75
CA VAL A 242 31.64 1.54 -3.06
C VAL A 242 30.63 2.62 -3.50
N GLN A 243 30.29 2.66 -4.79
CA GLN A 243 29.36 3.63 -5.34
C GLN A 243 28.12 2.93 -5.93
N SER A 244 26.95 3.50 -5.70
CA SER A 244 25.70 3.08 -6.35
C SER A 244 25.60 3.71 -7.74
N PRO A 245 25.08 2.99 -8.75
CA PRO A 245 24.63 3.65 -9.97
C PRO A 245 23.53 4.66 -9.66
N LYS A 246 23.43 5.69 -10.50
CA LYS A 246 22.29 6.62 -10.52
C LYS A 246 21.30 6.12 -11.58
N LEU A 247 20.03 6.07 -11.23
CA LEU A 247 18.96 5.71 -12.15
C LEU A 247 18.04 6.90 -12.38
N ASP A 248 17.67 7.13 -13.63
CA ASP A 248 16.74 8.17 -14.05
C ASP A 248 15.32 7.58 -14.19
N ILE A 249 14.61 7.59 -13.06
CA ILE A 249 13.25 7.05 -12.93
C ILE A 249 12.24 8.18 -12.77
N TYR A 250 11.11 8.07 -13.46
CA TYR A 250 10.06 9.08 -13.50
C TYR A 250 8.68 8.49 -13.23
N TYR A 251 7.82 9.28 -12.61
CA TYR A 251 6.39 9.02 -12.48
C TYR A 251 5.64 10.34 -12.71
N ALA A 252 4.74 10.36 -13.71
CA ALA A 252 4.02 11.57 -14.11
C ALA A 252 4.93 12.79 -14.29
N ASP A 253 6.03 12.62 -15.04
CA ASP A 253 7.08 13.62 -15.29
C ASP A 253 7.88 14.10 -14.06
N VAL A 254 7.59 13.56 -12.88
CA VAL A 254 8.37 13.83 -11.66
C VAL A 254 9.46 12.78 -11.52
N LYS A 255 10.72 13.23 -11.36
CA LYS A 255 11.84 12.34 -11.08
C LYS A 255 11.72 11.76 -9.68
N ILE A 256 11.73 10.43 -9.58
CA ILE A 256 11.71 9.71 -8.30
C ILE A 256 13.04 9.90 -7.58
N LEU A 257 12.97 10.19 -6.28
CA LEU A 257 14.15 10.39 -5.46
C LEU A 257 14.84 9.05 -5.20
N GLN A 258 16.14 9.00 -5.50
CA GLN A 258 17.00 7.88 -5.11
C GLN A 258 17.60 8.17 -3.73
N THR A 259 17.31 7.34 -2.74
CA THR A 259 17.78 7.46 -1.35
C THR A 259 18.68 6.30 -0.95
N ASN A 260 19.40 6.46 0.16
CA ASN A 260 20.30 5.43 0.69
C ASN A 260 19.63 4.53 1.73
N SER A 261 18.41 4.84 2.15
CA SER A 261 17.66 4.06 3.12
C SER A 261 16.19 4.37 3.03
N PHE A 262 15.34 3.38 3.31
CA PHE A 262 13.89 3.56 3.35
C PHE A 262 13.29 2.81 4.55
N LYS A 263 12.23 3.38 5.15
CA LYS A 263 11.49 2.73 6.25
C LYS A 263 10.30 1.96 5.68
N TYR A 264 10.46 0.65 5.52
CA TYR A 264 9.43 -0.24 4.98
C TYR A 264 8.80 -1.09 6.09
N LEU A 265 7.47 -1.00 6.28
CA LEU A 265 6.72 -1.76 7.29
C LEU A 265 7.27 -1.67 8.72
N GLY A 266 7.87 -0.52 9.05
CA GLY A 266 8.48 -0.26 10.36
C GLY A 266 9.99 -0.57 10.44
N PHE A 267 10.57 -1.21 9.43
CA PHE A 267 11.97 -1.59 9.37
C PHE A 267 12.77 -0.59 8.54
N ASN A 268 13.87 -0.07 9.10
CA ASN A 268 14.78 0.80 8.38
C ASN A 268 15.76 -0.05 7.58
N LEU A 269 15.65 0.01 6.26
CA LEU A 269 16.48 -0.76 5.33
C LEU A 269 17.47 0.19 4.67
N ASP A 270 18.77 0.04 4.95
CA ASP A 270 19.82 0.83 4.31
C ASP A 270 20.37 0.11 3.07
N ALA A 271 20.89 0.87 2.10
CA ALA A 271 21.40 0.37 0.83
C ALA A 271 22.52 -0.68 0.94
N LYS A 272 23.19 -0.74 2.10
CA LYS A 272 24.23 -1.73 2.43
C LYS A 272 23.71 -2.93 3.20
N LEU A 273 22.44 -2.90 3.61
CA LEU A 273 21.85 -3.86 4.54
C LEU A 273 22.74 -4.05 5.77
N SER A 274 23.24 -2.93 6.32
CA SER A 274 24.09 -2.93 7.51
C SER A 274 23.31 -3.25 8.79
N PHE A 275 21.99 -3.00 8.78
CA PHE A 275 21.06 -3.23 9.90
C PHE A 275 21.41 -2.50 11.20
N ARG A 276 22.35 -1.53 11.18
CA ARG A 276 22.80 -0.81 12.39
C ARG A 276 21.64 -0.15 13.13
N SER A 277 20.77 0.54 12.39
CA SER A 277 19.59 1.22 12.94
C SER A 277 18.49 0.27 13.46
N MET A 278 18.49 -1.01 13.04
CA MET A 278 17.57 -2.02 13.59
C MET A 278 18.09 -2.59 14.91
N ILE A 279 19.40 -2.72 15.05
CA ILE A 279 20.05 -3.18 16.28
C ILE A 279 19.91 -2.12 17.37
N ASP A 280 20.14 -0.85 17.03
CA ASP A 280 20.06 0.27 17.99
C ASP A 280 18.64 0.56 18.50
N ALA A 281 17.59 0.10 17.80
CA ALA A 281 16.20 0.27 18.21
C ALA A 281 15.71 -0.80 19.21
N GLN A 282 16.53 -1.80 19.51
CA GLN A 282 16.21 -2.89 20.46
C GLN A 282 16.95 -2.76 21.81
N PHE A 283 17.71 -1.68 22.02
CA PHE A 283 18.41 -1.36 23.27
C PHE A 283 17.96 -0.02 23.86
#